data_AF-A0A3N5PGZ5-F1
#
_entry.id   AF-A0A3N5PGZ5-F1
#
_cell.length_a   1.000
_cell.length_b   1.000
_cell.length_c   1.000
_cell.angle_alpha   90.00
_cell.angle_beta   90.00
_cell.angle_gamma   90.00
#
_symmetry.space_group_name_H-M   'P 1'
#
loop_
_entity.id
_entity.type
_entity.pdbx_description
1 polymer ?
#
loop_
_entity_poly.entity_id
_entity_poly.type
_entity_poly.pdbx_seq_one_letter_code
_entity_poly.pdbx_strand_id
1 'polypeptide(L)'
;MYEGSVRAYPNRLPELEYPSAAECYRVRVHGQFSWKGREVFLGEALAGQWIALLPTDDRYSKLLFGPIVLGYLDKATTKIVNAEKHK
;
A
#
# COMPACT_ATOMS: atom_id res chain seq x y z
N MET A 1 27.04 -25.93 -12.56
CA MET A 1 26.94 -25.66 -11.12
C MET A 1 26.03 -24.46 -10.95
N TYR A 2 24.93 -24.60 -10.22
CA TYR A 2 24.03 -23.49 -9.87
C TYR A 2 24.47 -22.98 -8.50
N GLU A 3 25.02 -21.77 -8.43
CA GLU A 3 25.31 -21.08 -7.17
C GLU A 3 24.01 -20.43 -6.70
N GLY A 4 23.36 -21.06 -5.71
CA GLY A 4 22.13 -20.53 -5.12
C GLY A 4 22.39 -19.16 -4.52
N SER A 5 21.66 -18.14 -4.96
CA SER A 5 21.75 -16.79 -4.42
C SER A 5 21.68 -16.81 -2.89
N VAL A 6 22.74 -16.34 -2.23
CA VAL A 6 22.82 -16.10 -0.78
C VAL A 6 22.01 -14.84 -0.41
N ARG A 7 20.80 -14.71 -0.94
CA ARG A 7 19.83 -13.75 -0.42
C ARG A 7 19.21 -14.41 0.80
N ALA A 8 19.90 -14.29 1.94
CA ALA A 8 19.26 -14.51 3.22
C ALA A 8 18.03 -13.59 3.26
N TYR A 9 16.84 -14.18 3.12
CA TYR A 9 15.62 -13.49 3.49
C TYR A 9 15.81 -13.03 4.93
N PRO A 10 15.74 -11.73 5.23
CA PRO A 10 15.86 -11.30 6.61
C PRO A 10 14.73 -11.97 7.38
N ASN A 11 15.10 -12.78 8.37
CA ASN A 11 14.20 -13.58 9.23
C ASN A 11 13.10 -12.74 9.92
N ARG A 12 13.30 -11.42 9.89
CA ARG A 12 12.36 -10.38 10.28
C ARG A 12 12.50 -9.30 9.20
N LEU A 13 11.46 -9.06 8.41
CA LEU A 13 11.33 -7.74 7.79
C LEU A 13 11.57 -6.72 8.93
N PRO A 14 12.36 -5.64 8.72
CA PRO A 14 12.44 -4.58 9.73
C PRO A 14 11.01 -4.29 10.14
N GLU A 15 10.73 -4.23 11.45
CA GLU A 15 9.39 -3.92 11.96
C GLU A 15 8.89 -2.80 11.08
N LEU A 16 7.91 -3.12 10.23
CA LEU A 16 7.36 -2.11 9.38
C LEU A 16 6.59 -1.29 10.39
N GLU A 17 7.28 -0.29 10.95
CA GLU A 17 6.72 0.79 11.72
C GLU A 17 5.83 1.52 10.73
N TYR A 18 4.72 0.88 10.36
CA TYR A 18 3.49 1.58 10.17
C TYR A 18 3.36 2.41 11.44
N PRO A 19 3.50 3.74 11.35
CA PRO A 19 3.10 4.58 12.47
C PRO A 19 1.72 4.08 12.90
N SER A 20 1.41 3.95 14.20
CA SER A 20 0.13 3.38 14.67
C SER A 20 -1.12 4.02 14.03
N ALA A 21 -0.96 5.14 13.31
CA ALA A 21 -1.94 5.78 12.46
C ALA A 21 -2.21 5.10 11.09
N ALA A 22 -1.48 4.05 10.69
CA ALA A 22 -1.73 3.36 9.42
C ALA A 22 -2.96 2.46 9.53
N GLU A 23 -3.91 2.65 8.61
CA GLU A 23 -5.13 1.87 8.54
C GLU A 23 -4.99 0.75 7.51
N CYS A 24 -5.21 -0.49 7.93
CA CYS A 24 -5.12 -1.65 7.03
C CYS A 24 -6.46 -1.92 6.34
N TYR A 25 -6.44 -2.04 5.01
CA TYR A 25 -7.60 -2.31 4.18
C TYR A 25 -7.41 -3.58 3.35
N ARG A 26 -8.47 -4.38 3.23
CA ARG A 26 -8.47 -5.54 2.33
C ARG A 26 -8.98 -5.14 0.95
N VAL A 27 -8.19 -5.46 -0.07
CA VAL A 27 -8.58 -5.27 -1.47
C VAL A 27 -9.57 -6.36 -1.88
N ARG A 28 -10.70 -5.94 -2.43
CA ARG A 28 -11.76 -6.82 -2.94
C ARG A 28 -11.31 -7.49 -4.24
N VAL A 29 -12.09 -8.47 -4.71
CA VAL A 29 -11.81 -9.25 -5.92
C VAL A 29 -11.60 -8.39 -7.17
N HIS A 30 -12.29 -7.25 -7.27
CA HIS A 30 -12.18 -6.31 -8.39
C HIS A 30 -11.04 -5.28 -8.23
N GLY A 31 -10.10 -5.48 -7.30
CA GLY A 31 -8.98 -4.57 -7.11
C GLY A 31 -9.33 -3.26 -6.41
N GLN A 32 -10.50 -3.18 -5.77
CA GLN A 32 -10.97 -2.00 -5.05
C GLN A 32 -11.04 -2.24 -3.54
N PHE A 33 -10.88 -1.21 -2.73
CA PHE A 33 -11.02 -1.29 -1.27
C PHE A 33 -11.97 -0.20 -0.75
N SER A 34 -12.59 -0.44 0.40
CA SER A 34 -13.54 0.51 1.01
C SER A 34 -12.81 1.46 1.94
N TRP A 35 -12.82 2.76 1.62
CA TRP A 35 -12.21 3.81 2.43
C TRP A 35 -13.24 4.91 2.69
N LYS A 36 -13.51 5.23 3.97
CA LYS A 36 -14.52 6.23 4.40
C LYS A 36 -15.87 6.12 3.68
N GLY A 37 -16.35 4.89 3.48
CA GLY A 37 -17.63 4.62 2.80
C GLY A 37 -17.61 4.78 1.27
N ARG A 38 -16.44 5.00 0.67
CA ARG A 38 -16.23 5.06 -0.78
C ARG A 38 -15.39 3.88 -1.26
N GLU A 39 -15.59 3.46 -2.50
CA GLU A 39 -14.76 2.43 -3.13
C GLU A 39 -13.63 3.09 -3.91
N VAL A 40 -12.40 2.74 -3.55
CA VAL A 40 -11.19 3.23 -4.21
C VAL A 40 -10.63 2.10 -5.05
N PHE A 41 -10.48 2.34 -6.35
CA PHE A 41 -9.79 1.41 -7.24
C PHE A 41 -8.27 1.53 -7.06
N LEU A 42 -7.63 0.40 -6.76
CA LEU A 42 -6.18 0.28 -6.63
C LEU A 42 -5.59 -0.51 -7.80
N GLY A 43 -6.18 -1.67 -8.08
CA GLY A 43 -5.73 -2.57 -9.15
C GLY A 43 -6.03 -4.03 -8.83
N GLU A 44 -6.47 -4.78 -9.83
CA GLU A 44 -6.86 -6.19 -9.70
C GLU A 44 -5.69 -7.11 -9.34
N ALA A 45 -4.44 -6.71 -9.64
CA ALA A 45 -3.25 -7.46 -9.25
C ALA A 45 -3.11 -7.64 -7.73
N LEU A 46 -3.75 -6.80 -6.94
CA LEU A 46 -3.75 -6.86 -5.47
C LEU A 46 -5.06 -7.43 -4.91
N ALA A 47 -5.92 -8.03 -5.74
CA ALA A 47 -7.16 -8.63 -5.30
C ALA A 47 -6.93 -9.65 -4.17
N GLY A 48 -7.68 -9.51 -3.07
CA GLY A 48 -7.58 -10.35 -1.89
C GLY A 48 -6.39 -10.04 -0.97
N GLN A 49 -5.50 -9.12 -1.36
CA GLN A 49 -4.35 -8.71 -0.56
C GLN A 49 -4.73 -7.65 0.48
N TRP A 50 -3.92 -7.56 1.53
CA TRP A 50 -4.01 -6.50 2.54
C TRP A 50 -3.03 -5.38 2.22
N ILE A 51 -3.54 -4.16 2.22
CA ILE A 51 -2.75 -2.94 2.05
C ILE A 51 -2.84 -2.10 3.32
N ALA A 52 -1.87 -1.23 3.50
CA ALA A 52 -1.87 -0.24 4.56
C ALA A 52 -1.96 1.16 3.97
N LEU A 53 -2.78 1.99 4.60
CA LEU A 53 -2.99 3.36 4.24
C LEU A 53 -2.47 4.25 5.37
N LEU A 54 -1.39 4.97 5.11
CA LEU A 54 -0.76 5.83 6.08
C LEU A 54 -1.13 7.30 5.80
N PRO A 55 -1.97 7.95 6.62
CA PRO A 55 -2.21 9.39 6.51
C PRO A 55 -0.87 10.13 6.69
N THR A 56 -0.34 10.70 5.60
CA THR A 56 0.94 11.43 5.61
C THR A 56 0.71 12.94 5.68
N ASP A 57 -0.40 13.41 5.12
CA ASP A 57 -0.78 14.82 5.07
C ASP A 57 -2.31 14.97 5.23
N ASP A 58 -2.84 16.19 5.34
CA ASP A 58 -4.28 16.45 5.36
C ASP A 58 -4.96 16.01 4.06
N ARG A 59 -4.28 16.19 2.91
CA ARG A 59 -4.83 15.84 1.60
C ARG A 59 -4.48 14.43 1.13
N TYR A 60 -3.30 13.93 1.48
CA TYR A 60 -2.79 12.67 0.92
C TYR A 60 -2.56 11.60 1.98
N SER A 61 -2.80 10.35 1.60
CA SER A 61 -2.50 9.16 2.41
C SER A 61 -1.66 8.19 1.59
N LYS A 62 -0.47 7.85 2.09
CA LYS A 62 0.45 6.95 1.41
C LYS A 62 -0.10 5.53 1.43
N LEU A 63 -0.12 4.89 0.26
CA LEU A 63 -0.57 3.52 0.09
C LEU A 63 0.64 2.59 0.08
N LEU A 64 0.62 1.61 0.98
CA LEU A 64 1.72 0.70 1.25
C LEU A 64 1.25 -0.74 1.09
N PHE A 65 2.07 -1.57 0.47
CA PHE A 65 1.90 -3.02 0.42
C PHE A 65 3.17 -3.67 0.94
N GLY A 66 3.15 -4.03 2.23
CA GLY A 66 4.36 -4.42 2.95
C GLY A 66 5.41 -3.30 2.84
N PRO A 67 6.64 -3.59 2.37
CA PRO A 67 7.70 -2.59 2.25
C PRO A 67 7.58 -1.68 1.01
N ILE A 68 6.58 -1.88 0.14
CA ILE A 68 6.47 -1.19 -1.15
C ILE A 68 5.46 -0.03 -1.05
N VAL A 69 5.84 1.16 -1.50
CA VAL A 69 4.91 2.27 -1.71
C VAL A 69 4.24 2.11 -3.07
N LEU A 70 2.92 1.91 -3.08
CA LEU A 70 2.14 1.77 -4.30
C LEU A 70 1.70 3.11 -4.88
N GLY A 71 1.53 4.13 -4.03
CA GLY A 71 1.06 5.45 -4.44
C GLY A 71 0.55 6.28 -3.26
N TYR A 72 -0.26 7.29 -3.56
CA TYR A 72 -0.92 8.13 -2.58
C TYR A 72 -2.42 8.22 -2.89
N LEU A 73 -3.26 8.01 -1.90
CA LEU A 73 -4.67 8.30 -1.95
C LEU A 73 -4.89 9.80 -1.72
N ASP A 74 -5.48 10.50 -2.67
CA ASP A 74 -6.00 11.85 -2.48
C ASP A 74 -7.37 11.76 -1.77
N LYS A 75 -7.44 12.31 -0.55
CA LYS A 75 -8.64 12.24 0.31
C LYS A 75 -9.80 13.08 -0.23
N ALA A 76 -9.51 14.16 -0.95
CA ALA A 76 -10.53 15.06 -1.51
C ALA A 76 -11.30 14.40 -2.66
N THR A 77 -10.58 13.74 -3.56
CA THR A 77 -11.10 13.12 -4.78
C THR A 77 -11.33 11.61 -4.64
N THR A 78 -10.76 10.98 -3.60
CA THR A 78 -10.84 9.53 -3.38
C THR A 78 -10.21 8.74 -4.54
N LYS A 79 -9.09 9.25 -5.07
CA LYS A 79 -8.35 8.65 -6.18
C LYS A 79 -6.92 8.33 -5.78
N ILE A 80 -6.36 7.27 -6.35
CA ILE A 80 -4.94 6.93 -6.21
C ILE A 80 -4.14 7.75 -7.23
N VAL A 81 -3.16 8.50 -6.74
CA VAL A 81 -2.12 9.16 -7.53
C VAL A 81 -0.82 8.36 -7.41
N ASN A 82 -0.12 8.19 -8.52
CA ASN A 82 1.12 7.42 -8.57
C ASN A 82 2.25 8.18 -7.84
N ALA A 83 3.08 7.45 -7.10
CA ALA A 83 4.23 7.99 -6.38
C ALA A 83 5.31 8.57 -7.31
N GLU A 84 5.35 8.18 -8.58
CA GLU A 84 6.35 8.60 -9.56
C GLU A 84 6.26 10.10 -9.95
N LYS A 85 5.15 10.78 -9.63
CA LYS A 85 4.93 12.20 -10.00
C LYS A 85 5.28 13.23 -8.91
N HIS A 86 5.79 12.82 -7.75
CA HIS A 86 6.18 13.73 -6.67
C HIS A 86 7.69 13.65 -6.39
N LYS A 87 8.52 14.00 -7.40
CA LYS A 87 9.96 14.23 -7.21
C LYS A 87 10.27 15.72 -7.29
#